data_AF-A0A497FMU0-F1
#
_entry.id   AF-A0A497FMU0-F1
#
_cell.length_a   1.000
_cell.length_b   1.000
_cell.length_c   1.000
_cell.angle_alpha   90.00
_cell.angle_beta   90.00
_cell.angle_gamma   90.00
#
_symmetry.space_group_name_H-M   'P 1'
#
loop_
_entity.id
_entity.type
_entity.pdbx_description
1 polymer ?
#
loop_
_entity_poly.entity_id
_entity_poly.type
_entity_poly.pdbx_seq_one_letter_code
_entity_poly.pdbx_strand_id
1 'polypeptide(L)'
;MKLMTVEFIDKLSDEERRIFEEYRTLFSRLDELWEEYEKTGIDTLHQWEKDKVILMEGISKLSGLVKRLNEEINELKIKVEVGLLSQEEAESRLEELGSSVNEVNGKLKALEAAYNELAERAEIHRKRILPARIRASREELERRLEDLEERFRKGEISEVIYEKLKNEVINLLKLISR
;
A
#
# COMPACT_ATOMS: atom_id res chain seq x y z
N MET A 1 20.18 -14.24 -13.31
CA MET A 1 21.59 -14.52 -12.95
C MET A 1 22.06 -15.67 -13.83
N LYS A 2 22.93 -15.38 -14.81
CA LYS A 2 23.66 -16.43 -15.53
C LYS A 2 24.39 -17.28 -14.49
N LEU A 3 24.16 -18.58 -14.51
CA LEU A 3 24.91 -19.58 -13.75
C LEU A 3 26.41 -19.23 -13.85
N MET A 4 27.02 -18.73 -12.78
CA MET A 4 28.47 -18.82 -12.63
C MET A 4 28.76 -20.31 -12.70
N THR A 5 29.32 -20.73 -13.83
CA THR A 5 29.59 -22.13 -14.11
C THR A 5 30.48 -22.68 -13.01
N VAL A 6 30.06 -23.82 -12.46
CA VAL A 6 30.68 -24.58 -11.38
C VAL A 6 32.22 -24.68 -11.52
N GLU A 7 32.73 -24.62 -12.75
CA GLU A 7 34.15 -24.61 -13.14
C GLU A 7 35.05 -23.56 -12.45
N PHE A 8 34.51 -22.42 -11.99
CA PHE A 8 35.32 -21.39 -11.32
C PHE A 8 35.42 -21.59 -9.81
N ILE A 9 34.44 -22.26 -9.20
CA ILE A 9 34.40 -22.52 -7.75
C ILE A 9 35.47 -23.56 -7.35
N ASP A 10 35.89 -24.41 -8.27
CA ASP A 10 36.98 -25.40 -8.08
C ASP A 10 38.38 -24.78 -8.04
N LYS A 11 38.52 -23.49 -8.37
CA LYS A 11 39.79 -22.76 -8.29
C LYS A 11 39.97 -22.01 -6.97
N LEU A 12 38.95 -21.98 -6.12
CA LEU A 12 39.01 -21.34 -4.80
C LEU A 12 39.78 -22.24 -3.81
N SER A 13 40.51 -21.62 -2.89
CA SER A 13 41.00 -22.31 -1.70
C SER A 13 39.83 -22.78 -0.81
N ASP A 14 40.09 -23.73 0.09
CA ASP A 14 39.06 -24.26 0.99
C ASP A 14 38.40 -23.17 1.85
N GLU A 15 39.19 -22.20 2.31
CA GLU A 15 38.66 -21.08 3.11
C GLU A 15 37.81 -20.12 2.26
N GLU A 16 38.24 -19.80 1.04
CA GLU A 16 37.45 -18.97 0.10
C GLU A 16 36.15 -19.66 -0.30
N ARG A 17 36.17 -20.97 -0.53
CA ARG A 17 34.98 -21.78 -0.81
C ARG A 17 34.02 -21.80 0.39
N ARG A 18 34.54 -21.95 1.61
CA ARG A 18 33.74 -21.90 2.84
C ARG A 18 33.02 -20.56 2.97
N ILE A 19 33.74 -19.45 2.80
CA ILE A 19 33.17 -18.09 2.83
C ILE A 19 32.11 -17.93 1.75
N PHE A 20 32.40 -18.36 0.52
CA PHE A 20 31.44 -18.26 -0.58
C PHE A 20 30.14 -18.99 -0.30
N GLU A 21 30.18 -20.26 0.11
CA GLU A 21 28.97 -21.03 0.38
C GLU A 21 28.19 -20.51 1.60
N GLU A 22 28.89 -20.00 2.61
CA GLU A 22 28.27 -19.34 3.76
C GLU A 22 27.45 -18.12 3.31
N TYR A 23 28.08 -17.16 2.61
CA TYR A 23 27.38 -15.96 2.15
C TYR A 23 26.33 -16.24 1.07
N ARG A 24 26.55 -17.22 0.20
CA ARG A 24 25.54 -17.66 -0.77
C ARG A 24 24.27 -18.13 -0.07
N THR A 25 24.41 -18.91 0.99
CA THR A 25 23.29 -19.38 1.82
C THR A 25 22.60 -18.21 2.51
N LEU A 26 23.37 -17.30 3.12
CA LEU A 26 22.84 -16.12 3.78
C LEU A 26 22.08 -15.20 2.82
N PHE A 27 22.61 -14.92 1.63
CA PHE A 27 21.94 -14.09 0.63
C PHE A 27 20.67 -14.76 0.09
N SER A 28 20.72 -16.06 -0.21
CA SER A 28 19.52 -16.80 -0.65
C SER A 28 18.40 -16.71 0.40
N ARG A 29 18.76 -16.77 1.69
CA ARG A 29 17.80 -16.60 2.78
C ARG A 29 17.22 -15.19 2.86
N LEU A 30 18.02 -14.16 2.60
CA LEU A 30 17.54 -12.78 2.54
C LEU A 30 16.58 -12.57 1.37
N ASP A 31 16.86 -13.17 0.21
CA ASP A 31 16.00 -13.11 -0.97
C ASP A 31 14.64 -13.76 -0.69
N GLU A 32 14.62 -14.96 -0.07
CA GLU A 32 13.37 -15.63 0.35
C GLU A 32 12.52 -14.75 1.29
N LEU A 33 13.16 -14.16 2.31
CA LEU A 33 12.49 -13.28 3.27
C LEU A 33 11.93 -12.03 2.59
N TRP A 34 12.64 -11.50 1.60
CA TRP A 34 12.19 -10.36 0.82
C TRP A 34 10.97 -10.71 -0.05
N GLU A 35 11.00 -11.84 -0.75
CA GLU A 35 9.87 -12.32 -1.56
C GLU A 35 8.60 -12.53 -0.71
N GLU A 36 8.75 -13.14 0.48
CA GLU A 36 7.65 -13.33 1.41
C GLU A 36 7.09 -11.98 1.92
N TYR A 37 7.99 -11.04 2.25
CA TYR A 37 7.62 -9.69 2.68
C TYR A 37 6.88 -8.93 1.58
N GLU A 38 7.36 -8.97 0.34
CA GLU A 38 6.71 -8.31 -0.79
C GLU A 38 5.31 -8.86 -1.03
N LYS A 39 5.18 -10.19 -1.10
CA LYS A 39 3.89 -10.85 -1.31
C LYS A 39 2.90 -10.47 -0.21
N THR A 40 3.29 -10.68 1.05
CA THR A 40 2.43 -10.40 2.21
C THR A 40 2.12 -8.91 2.32
N GLY A 41 3.09 -8.05 2.04
CA GLY A 41 2.92 -6.60 2.06
C GLY A 41 1.93 -6.12 1.00
N ILE A 42 1.95 -6.70 -0.22
CA ILE A 42 1.00 -6.39 -1.28
C ILE A 42 -0.42 -6.78 -0.86
N ASP A 43 -0.61 -8.01 -0.40
CA ASP A 43 -1.92 -8.51 0.02
C ASP A 43 -2.47 -7.65 1.18
N THR A 44 -1.61 -7.28 2.12
CA THR A 44 -1.96 -6.38 3.24
C THR A 44 -2.35 -4.99 2.75
N LEU A 45 -1.60 -4.39 1.81
CA LEU A 45 -1.92 -3.08 1.25
C LEU A 45 -3.23 -3.11 0.45
N HIS A 46 -3.51 -4.17 -0.29
CA HIS A 46 -4.79 -4.35 -0.98
C HIS A 46 -5.96 -4.46 -0.01
N GLN A 47 -5.79 -5.16 1.11
CA GLN A 47 -6.80 -5.25 2.16
C GLN A 47 -7.00 -3.88 2.83
N TRP A 48 -5.91 -3.19 3.15
CA TRP A 48 -5.94 -1.83 3.70
C TRP A 48 -6.73 -0.85 2.81
N GLU A 49 -6.55 -0.84 1.49
CA GLU A 49 -7.31 0.07 0.62
C GLU A 49 -8.82 -0.15 0.67
N LYS A 50 -9.27 -1.39 0.92
CA LYS A 50 -10.70 -1.70 1.11
C LYS A 50 -11.19 -1.18 2.46
N ASP A 51 -10.48 -1.54 3.53
CA ASP A 51 -10.91 -1.22 4.90
C ASP A 51 -10.79 0.28 5.20
N LYS A 52 -9.84 0.97 4.58
CA LYS A 52 -9.68 2.43 4.61
C LYS A 52 -10.97 3.17 4.24
N VAL A 53 -11.69 2.69 3.21
CA VAL A 53 -12.94 3.33 2.78
C VAL A 53 -13.97 3.30 3.91
N ILE A 54 -14.09 2.15 4.60
CA ILE A 54 -15.01 1.96 5.72
C ILE A 54 -14.66 2.93 6.87
N LEU A 55 -13.37 3.07 7.20
CA LEU A 55 -12.92 3.99 8.24
C LEU A 55 -13.22 5.46 7.86
N MET A 56 -12.94 5.86 6.61
CA MET A 56 -13.21 7.21 6.11
C MET A 56 -14.71 7.54 6.11
N GLU A 57 -15.56 6.57 5.75
CA GLU A 57 -17.01 6.72 5.85
C GLU A 57 -17.46 6.88 7.31
N GLY A 58 -16.88 6.11 8.23
CA GLY A 58 -17.13 6.23 9.66
C GLY A 58 -16.80 7.63 10.20
N ILE A 59 -15.61 8.14 9.85
CA ILE A 59 -15.16 9.51 10.19
C ILE A 59 -16.16 10.53 9.63
N SER A 60 -16.54 10.40 8.36
CA SER A 60 -17.47 11.32 7.71
C SER A 60 -18.86 11.33 8.37
N LYS A 61 -19.37 10.15 8.73
CA LYS A 61 -20.66 10.00 9.43
C LYS A 61 -20.63 10.65 10.81
N LEU A 62 -19.59 10.40 11.60
CA LEU A 62 -19.42 10.98 12.93
C LEU A 62 -19.25 12.49 12.87
N SER A 63 -18.41 12.99 11.95
CA SER A 63 -18.23 14.44 11.71
C SER A 63 -19.56 15.12 11.34
N GLY A 64 -20.33 14.50 10.44
CA GLY A 64 -21.66 15.00 10.07
C GLY A 64 -22.65 14.98 11.24
N LEU A 65 -22.58 14.00 12.14
CA LEU A 65 -23.40 13.95 13.34
C LEU A 65 -23.02 15.05 14.34
N VAL A 66 -21.73 15.27 14.60
CA VAL A 66 -21.25 16.37 15.45
C VAL A 66 -21.74 17.71 14.91
N LYS A 67 -21.65 17.93 13.59
CA LYS A 67 -22.14 19.15 12.95
C LYS A 67 -23.64 19.36 13.20
N ARG A 68 -24.47 18.34 12.94
CA ARG A 68 -25.92 18.42 13.17
C ARG A 68 -26.28 18.69 14.63
N LEU A 69 -25.63 18.02 15.57
CA LEU A 69 -25.86 18.24 17.00
C LEU A 69 -25.51 19.67 17.42
N ASN A 70 -24.41 20.22 16.91
CA ASN A 70 -24.02 21.61 17.15
C ASN A 70 -25.00 22.61 16.52
N GLU A 71 -25.54 22.31 15.33
CA GLU A 71 -26.59 23.10 14.70
C GLU A 71 -27.87 23.11 15.57
N GLU A 72 -28.31 21.95 16.09
CA GLU A 72 -29.46 21.85 16.99
C GLU A 72 -29.24 22.63 18.30
N ILE A 73 -28.04 22.55 18.89
CA ILE A 73 -27.66 23.35 20.05
C ILE A 73 -27.77 24.85 19.73
N ASN A 74 -27.28 25.27 18.57
CA ASN A 74 -27.29 26.67 18.17
C ASN A 74 -28.72 27.18 17.93
N GLU A 75 -29.58 26.38 17.29
CA GLU A 75 -30.99 26.70 17.11
C GLU A 75 -31.74 26.85 18.44
N LEU A 76 -31.49 25.95 19.40
CA LEU A 76 -32.06 26.03 20.75
C LEU A 76 -31.62 27.31 21.45
N LYS A 77 -30.32 27.65 21.40
CA LYS A 77 -29.79 28.88 21.97
C LYS A 77 -30.42 30.14 21.36
N ILE A 78 -30.58 30.18 20.03
CA ILE A 78 -31.24 31.30 19.35
C ILE A 78 -32.70 31.44 19.82
N LYS A 79 -33.46 30.34 19.91
CA LYS A 79 -34.86 30.37 20.36
C LYS A 79 -34.98 30.92 21.78
N VAL A 80 -34.03 30.60 22.66
CA VAL A 80 -33.97 31.19 24.00
C VAL A 80 -33.65 32.68 23.93
N GLU A 81 -32.65 33.07 23.15
CA GLU A 81 -32.22 34.47 23.00
C GLU A 81 -33.34 35.38 22.48
N VAL A 82 -34.16 34.90 21.55
CA VAL A 82 -35.31 35.66 21.00
C VAL A 82 -36.59 35.53 21.84
N GLY A 83 -36.53 34.84 22.99
CA GLY A 83 -37.66 34.68 23.91
C GLY A 83 -38.76 33.74 23.43
N LEU A 84 -38.47 32.88 22.44
CA LEU A 84 -39.41 31.84 21.97
C LEU A 84 -39.42 30.60 22.88
N LEU A 85 -38.40 30.43 23.70
CA LEU A 85 -38.26 29.40 24.74
C LEU A 85 -37.67 30.04 25.99
N SER A 86 -38.06 29.58 27.18
CA SER A 86 -37.36 29.96 28.40
C SER A 86 -36.04 29.19 28.54
N GLN A 87 -35.10 29.76 29.31
CA GLN A 87 -33.83 29.10 29.63
C GLN A 87 -34.05 27.76 30.34
N GLU A 88 -35.00 27.72 31.27
CA GLU A 88 -35.32 26.54 32.10
C GLU A 88 -35.89 25.40 31.25
N GLU A 89 -36.72 25.72 30.25
CA GLU A 89 -37.25 24.74 29.28
C GLU A 89 -36.17 24.17 28.35
N ALA A 90 -35.11 24.93 28.06
CA ALA A 90 -34.05 24.54 27.14
C ALA A 90 -32.87 23.83 27.83
N GLU A 91 -32.69 24.02 29.13
CA GLU A 91 -31.47 23.63 29.86
C GLU A 91 -31.19 22.12 29.81
N SER A 92 -32.17 21.30 30.16
CA SER A 92 -32.05 19.84 30.09
C SER A 92 -31.71 19.35 28.68
N ARG A 93 -32.33 19.96 27.65
CA ARG A 93 -32.07 19.59 26.26
C ARG A 93 -30.68 19.98 25.79
N LEU A 94 -30.20 21.16 26.19
CA LEU A 94 -28.85 21.62 25.90
C LEU A 94 -27.78 20.73 26.57
N GLU A 95 -28.05 20.27 27.78
CA GLU A 95 -27.16 19.34 28.50
C GLU A 95 -27.09 17.96 27.83
N GLU A 96 -28.24 17.40 27.42
CA GLU A 96 -28.32 16.15 26.65
C GLU A 96 -27.55 16.24 25.33
N LEU A 97 -27.76 17.31 24.57
CA LEU A 97 -27.09 17.54 23.30
C LEU A 97 -25.59 17.75 23.49
N GLY A 98 -25.19 18.51 24.52
CA GLY A 98 -23.78 18.72 24.87
C GLY A 98 -23.07 17.41 25.23
N SER A 99 -23.72 16.55 26.02
CA SER A 99 -23.21 15.23 26.36
C SER A 99 -23.06 14.34 25.13
N SER A 100 -24.06 14.36 24.23
CA SER A 100 -24.02 13.64 22.95
C SER A 100 -22.88 14.13 22.05
N VAL A 101 -22.67 15.45 21.95
CA VAL A 101 -21.53 16.02 21.20
C VAL A 101 -20.20 15.52 21.75
N ASN A 102 -20.03 15.51 23.08
CA ASN A 102 -18.80 15.03 23.71
C ASN A 102 -18.53 13.55 23.42
N GLU A 103 -19.56 12.70 23.51
CA GLU A 103 -19.43 11.27 23.21
C GLU A 103 -19.04 11.03 21.74
N VAL A 104 -19.77 11.66 20.80
CA VAL A 104 -19.52 11.50 19.36
C VAL A 104 -18.15 12.06 18.98
N ASN A 105 -17.73 13.20 19.54
CA ASN A 105 -16.39 13.75 19.34
C ASN A 105 -15.29 12.82 19.88
N GLY A 106 -15.51 12.19 21.04
CA GLY A 106 -14.57 11.22 21.59
C GLY A 106 -14.34 10.05 20.63
N LYS A 107 -15.44 9.50 20.09
CA LYS A 107 -15.40 8.43 19.08
C LYS A 107 -14.73 8.87 17.78
N LEU A 108 -15.04 10.08 17.30
CA LEU A 108 -14.44 10.65 16.09
C LEU A 108 -12.92 10.76 16.22
N LYS A 109 -12.43 11.36 17.31
CA LYS A 109 -10.99 11.51 17.56
C LYS A 109 -10.27 10.16 17.63
N ALA A 110 -10.87 9.18 18.30
CA ALA A 110 -10.29 7.84 18.39
C ALA A 110 -10.18 7.18 17.01
N LEU A 111 -11.22 7.30 16.18
CA LEU A 111 -11.24 6.74 14.83
C LEU A 111 -10.24 7.44 13.89
N GLU A 112 -10.14 8.77 13.96
CA GLU A 112 -9.16 9.55 13.20
C GLU A 112 -7.72 9.18 13.59
N ALA A 113 -7.43 9.02 14.88
CA ALA A 113 -6.11 8.60 15.35
C ALA A 113 -5.73 7.22 14.83
N ALA A 114 -6.63 6.24 14.95
CA ALA A 114 -6.42 4.89 14.44
C ALA A 114 -6.22 4.87 12.91
N TYR A 115 -7.03 5.64 12.17
CA TYR A 115 -6.90 5.77 10.72
C TYR A 115 -5.52 6.34 10.33
N ASN A 116 -5.09 7.41 10.99
CA ASN A 116 -3.82 8.07 10.65
C ASN A 116 -2.61 7.18 10.94
N GLU A 117 -2.60 6.46 12.06
CA GLU A 117 -1.54 5.49 12.38
C GLU A 117 -1.42 4.42 11.28
N LEU A 118 -2.54 3.82 10.89
CA LEU A 118 -2.56 2.78 9.86
C LEU A 118 -2.17 3.33 8.48
N ALA A 119 -2.63 4.53 8.13
CA ALA A 119 -2.30 5.20 6.88
C ALA A 119 -0.79 5.48 6.75
N GLU A 120 -0.15 5.95 7.83
CA GLU A 120 1.29 6.20 7.86
C GLU A 120 2.07 4.90 7.66
N ARG A 121 1.69 3.83 8.37
CA ARG A 121 2.32 2.51 8.23
C ARG A 121 2.15 1.96 6.81
N ALA A 122 0.95 2.04 6.24
CA ALA A 122 0.68 1.61 4.88
C ALA A 122 1.58 2.35 3.87
N GLU A 123 1.78 3.66 4.04
CA GLU A 123 2.65 4.46 3.15
C GLU A 123 4.12 4.05 3.24
N ILE A 124 4.62 3.69 4.44
CA ILE A 124 5.98 3.15 4.61
C ILE A 124 6.16 1.87 3.79
N HIS A 125 5.20 0.94 3.90
CA HIS A 125 5.24 -0.33 3.15
C HIS A 125 5.11 -0.11 1.64
N ARG A 126 4.24 0.81 1.23
CA ARG A 126 4.05 1.20 -0.17
C ARG A 126 5.35 1.69 -0.79
N LYS A 127 6.07 2.59 -0.11
CA LYS A 127 7.37 3.12 -0.56
C LYS A 127 8.46 2.06 -0.65
N ARG A 128 8.41 1.02 0.19
CA ARG A 128 9.37 -0.09 0.17
C ARG A 128 9.12 -1.04 -1.00
N ILE A 129 7.87 -1.37 -1.28
CA ILE A 129 7.49 -2.42 -2.23
C ILE A 129 7.36 -1.91 -3.67
N LEU A 130 6.73 -0.74 -3.91
CA LEU A 130 6.45 -0.30 -5.28
C LEU A 130 7.70 -0.07 -6.15
N PRO A 131 8.75 0.63 -5.67
CA PRO A 131 9.96 0.85 -6.46
C PRO A 131 10.75 -0.42 -6.74
N ALA A 132 10.68 -1.43 -5.86
CA ALA A 132 11.27 -2.74 -6.07
C ALA A 132 10.51 -3.50 -7.16
N ARG A 133 9.18 -3.48 -7.14
CA ARG A 133 8.33 -4.11 -8.15
C ARG A 133 8.43 -3.47 -9.54
N ILE A 134 8.51 -2.14 -9.65
CA ILE A 134 8.73 -1.45 -10.93
C ILE A 134 10.08 -1.87 -11.54
N ARG A 135 11.12 -2.00 -10.71
CA ARG A 135 12.41 -2.52 -11.16
C ARG A 135 12.37 -4.00 -11.52
N ALA A 136 11.78 -4.85 -10.68
CA ALA A 136 11.66 -6.28 -10.91
C ALA A 136 10.83 -6.62 -12.17
N SER A 137 9.72 -5.90 -12.39
CA SER A 137 8.89 -6.04 -13.61
C SER A 137 9.61 -5.56 -14.87
N ARG A 138 10.42 -4.51 -14.77
CA ARG A 138 11.30 -4.07 -15.87
C ARG A 138 12.36 -5.13 -16.18
N GLU A 139 13.08 -5.61 -15.17
CA GLU A 139 14.12 -6.63 -15.33
C GLU A 139 13.54 -7.96 -15.85
N GLU A 140 12.33 -8.34 -15.46
CA GLU A 140 11.64 -9.51 -16.01
C GLU A 140 11.28 -9.33 -17.48
N LEU A 141 10.77 -8.17 -17.88
CA LEU A 141 10.47 -7.85 -19.27
C LEU A 141 11.75 -7.78 -20.12
N GLU A 142 12.84 -7.22 -19.59
CA GLU A 142 14.15 -7.21 -20.25
C GLU A 142 14.69 -8.64 -20.43
N ARG A 143 14.56 -9.52 -19.42
CA ARG A 143 14.91 -10.95 -19.55
C ARG A 143 14.06 -11.69 -20.57
N ARG A 144 12.75 -11.42 -20.64
CA ARG A 144 11.87 -12.00 -21.67
C ARG A 144 12.29 -11.54 -23.07
N LEU A 145 12.77 -10.30 -23.20
CA LEU A 145 13.30 -9.79 -24.46
C LEU A 145 14.59 -10.54 -24.85
N GLU A 146 15.51 -10.74 -23.90
CA GLU A 146 16.74 -11.49 -24.12
C GLU A 146 16.48 -12.96 -24.54
N ASP A 147 15.55 -13.64 -23.86
CA ASP A 147 15.14 -15.01 -24.20
C ASP A 147 14.49 -15.07 -25.60
N LEU A 148 13.62 -14.11 -25.92
CA LEU A 148 12.99 -14.00 -27.23
C LEU A 148 14.03 -13.79 -28.35
N GLU A 149 15.05 -12.94 -28.12
CA GLU A 149 16.16 -12.74 -29.03
C GLU A 149 17.02 -13.99 -29.20
N GLU A 150 17.27 -14.73 -28.12
CA GLU A 150 18.03 -15.96 -28.17
C GLU A 150 17.31 -17.06 -28.97
N ARG A 151 16.01 -17.23 -28.76
CA ARG A 151 15.17 -18.18 -29.50
C ARG A 151 15.05 -17.84 -30.97
N PHE A 152 14.98 -16.54 -31.30
CA PHE A 152 15.04 -16.08 -32.70
C PHE A 152 16.39 -16.38 -33.35
N ARG A 153 17.50 -16.08 -32.67
CA ARG A 153 18.86 -16.42 -33.16
C ARG A 153 19.05 -17.92 -33.39
N LYS A 154 18.42 -18.76 -32.57
CA LYS A 154 18.44 -20.22 -32.71
C LYS A 154 17.50 -20.74 -33.82
N GLY A 155 16.72 -19.86 -34.46
CA GLY A 155 15.76 -20.23 -35.51
C GLY A 155 14.49 -20.93 -34.99
N GLU A 156 14.22 -20.88 -33.68
CA GLU A 156 13.08 -21.56 -33.05
C GLU A 156 11.76 -20.82 -33.28
N ILE A 157 11.81 -19.55 -33.68
CA ILE A 157 10.65 -18.70 -33.95
C ILE A 157 10.86 -17.92 -35.26
N SER A 158 9.77 -17.70 -36.01
CA SER A 158 9.82 -16.93 -37.26
C SER A 158 9.94 -15.43 -36.99
N GLU A 159 10.49 -14.69 -37.96
CA GLU A 159 10.66 -13.22 -37.89
C GLU A 159 9.35 -12.49 -37.59
N VAL A 160 8.24 -12.93 -38.20
CA VAL A 160 6.90 -12.37 -37.97
C VAL A 160 6.45 -12.54 -36.51
N ILE A 161 6.74 -13.69 -35.89
CA ILE A 161 6.39 -13.98 -34.49
C ILE A 161 7.31 -13.22 -33.54
N TYR A 162 8.61 -13.15 -33.84
CA TYR A 162 9.60 -12.40 -33.10
C TYR A 162 9.22 -10.91 -33.02
N GLU A 163 8.96 -10.26 -34.16
CA GLU A 163 8.63 -8.85 -34.20
C GLU A 163 7.32 -8.52 -33.46
N LYS A 164 6.31 -9.40 -33.55
CA LYS A 164 5.06 -9.22 -32.80
C LYS A 164 5.30 -9.23 -31.28
N LEU A 165 5.99 -10.25 -30.77
CA LEU A 165 6.23 -10.42 -29.33
C LEU A 165 7.19 -9.37 -28.78
N LYS A 166 8.21 -8.99 -29.56
CA LYS A 166 9.15 -7.92 -29.21
C LYS A 166 8.43 -6.58 -29.04
N ASN A 167 7.55 -6.23 -29.97
CA ASN A 167 6.79 -4.98 -29.91
C ASN A 167 5.84 -4.96 -28.70
N GLU A 168 5.24 -6.09 -28.33
CA GLU A 168 4.41 -6.22 -27.14
C GLU A 168 5.21 -5.96 -25.85
N VAL A 169 6.36 -6.61 -25.70
CA VAL A 169 7.25 -6.44 -24.54
C VAL A 169 7.79 -5.00 -24.44
N ILE A 170 8.18 -4.39 -25.56
CA ILE A 170 8.64 -2.99 -25.62
C ILE A 170 7.52 -2.02 -25.21
N ASN A 171 6.28 -2.27 -25.61
CA ASN A 171 5.15 -1.43 -25.21
C ASN A 171 4.87 -1.52 -23.71
N LEU A 172 4.98 -2.72 -23.12
CA LEU A 172 4.88 -2.90 -21.68
C LEU A 172 6.00 -2.15 -20.92
N LEU A 173 7.25 -2.21 -21.41
CA LEU A 173 8.37 -1.46 -20.83
C LEU A 173 8.15 0.07 -20.87
N LYS A 174 7.58 0.59 -21.95
CA LYS A 174 7.23 2.02 -22.08
C LYS A 174 6.14 2.46 -21.09
N LEU A 175 5.19 1.58 -20.78
CA LEU A 175 4.13 1.86 -19.81
C LEU A 175 4.64 1.91 -18.37
N ILE A 176 5.66 1.11 -18.04
CA ILE A 176 6.30 1.06 -16.72
C ILE A 176 7.26 2.26 -16.50
N SER A 177 7.70 2.90 -17.57
CA SER A 177 8.64 4.04 -17.55
C SER A 177 7.97 5.42 -17.45
N ARG A 178 6.63 5.48 -17.33
CA ARG A 178 5.84 6.71 -17.13
C ARG A 178 5.36 6.82 -15.69
#